data_AF-A0A6N6KH39-F1
#
_entry.id   AF-A0A6N6KH39-F1
#
_cell.length_a   1.000
_cell.length_b   1.000
_cell.length_c   1.000
_cell.angle_alpha   90.00
_cell.angle_beta   90.00
_cell.angle_gamma   90.00
#
_symmetry.space_group_name_H-M   'P 1'
#
loop_
_entity.id
_entity.type
_entity.pdbx_description
1 polymer ?
#
loop_
_entity_poly.entity_id
_entity_poly.type
_entity_poly.pdbx_seq_one_letter_code
_entity_poly.pdbx_strand_id
1 'polypeptide(L)'
;LDSLLKNRNPSKTASAFKSPVSQFPEPLIAIWEPKAYPILFQFLTQGYSCPRKVLINSAIELLEVADEKTLINVNEKADLDKISGHLKDL
;
A
#
# COMPACT_ATOMS: atom_id res chain seq x y z
N LEU A 1 -4.22 -4.27 10.53
CA LEU A 1 -4.57 -5.22 9.43
C LEU A 1 -6.08 -5.38 9.27
N ASP A 2 -6.84 -5.39 10.37
CA ASP A 2 -8.31 -5.56 10.37
C ASP A 2 -9.06 -4.65 9.40
N SER A 3 -8.64 -3.38 9.26
CA SER A 3 -9.23 -2.45 8.29
C SER A 3 -9.09 -2.94 6.84
N LEU A 4 -7.97 -3.57 6.47
CA LEU A 4 -7.81 -4.17 5.13
C LEU A 4 -8.71 -5.39 4.96
N LEU A 5 -8.82 -6.24 5.99
CA LEU A 5 -9.69 -7.43 5.95
C LEU A 5 -11.17 -7.04 5.82
N LYS A 6 -11.61 -6.05 6.60
CA LYS A 6 -13.00 -5.56 6.61
C LYS A 6 -13.41 -4.93 5.27
N ASN A 7 -12.48 -4.22 4.62
CA ASN A 7 -12.74 -3.54 3.35
C ASN A 7 -12.19 -4.31 2.14
N ARG A 8 -11.79 -5.57 2.32
CA ARG A 8 -11.30 -6.42 1.23
C ARG A 8 -12.39 -6.51 0.17
N ASN A 9 -12.03 -6.24 -1.08
CA ASN A 9 -12.93 -6.32 -2.22
C ASN A 9 -12.44 -7.37 -3.24
N PRO A 10 -12.89 -8.63 -3.18
CA PRO A 10 -12.49 -9.69 -4.11
C PRO A 10 -12.85 -9.44 -5.57
N SER A 11 -13.71 -8.46 -5.86
CA SER A 11 -14.02 -8.06 -7.25
C SER A 11 -12.89 -7.27 -7.90
N LYS A 12 -12.05 -6.58 -7.11
CA LYS A 12 -10.94 -5.74 -7.56
C LYS A 12 -9.63 -6.52 -7.70
N THR A 13 -8.59 -5.87 -8.22
CA THR A 13 -7.23 -6.42 -8.31
C THR A 13 -6.58 -6.48 -6.93
N ALA A 14 -6.76 -5.45 -6.12
CA ALA A 14 -6.24 -5.37 -4.77
C ALA A 14 -7.09 -4.42 -3.92
N SER A 15 -6.99 -4.57 -2.60
CA SER A 15 -7.38 -3.54 -1.62
C SER A 15 -6.13 -2.97 -0.99
N ALA A 16 -5.87 -1.68 -1.12
CA ALA A 16 -4.60 -1.07 -0.70
C ALA A 16 -4.87 0.24 0.06
N PHE A 17 -4.02 0.56 1.03
CA PHE A 17 -4.05 1.89 1.62
C PHE A 17 -3.43 2.94 0.72
N LYS A 18 -3.94 4.15 0.84
CA LYS A 18 -3.33 5.34 0.28
C LYS A 18 -2.21 5.85 1.19
N SER A 19 -1.07 6.13 0.58
CA SER A 19 0.08 6.75 1.24
C SER A 19 -0.27 8.18 1.68
N PRO A 20 -0.12 8.56 2.97
CA PRO A 20 -0.36 9.93 3.39
C PRO A 20 0.65 10.92 2.79
N VAL A 21 1.89 10.46 2.55
CA VAL A 21 2.96 11.30 1.99
C VAL A 21 2.80 11.50 0.49
N SER A 22 2.62 10.40 -0.25
CA SER A 22 2.66 10.44 -1.72
C SER A 22 1.29 10.43 -2.39
N GLN A 23 0.21 10.23 -1.63
CA GLN A 23 -1.17 10.11 -2.11
C GLN A 23 -1.41 8.94 -3.09
N PHE A 24 -0.40 8.09 -3.32
CA PHE A 24 -0.48 6.89 -4.14
C PHE A 24 -0.81 5.64 -3.31
N PRO A 25 -1.36 4.58 -3.94
CA PRO A 25 -1.56 3.31 -3.25
C PRO A 25 -0.24 2.69 -2.77
N GLU A 26 -0.24 2.14 -1.56
CA GLU A 26 0.92 1.48 -0.95
C GLU A 26 0.92 -0.03 -1.24
N PRO A 27 1.83 -0.54 -2.11
CA PRO A 27 1.81 -1.94 -2.53
C PRO A 27 2.21 -2.94 -1.45
N LEU A 28 2.91 -2.49 -0.41
CA LEU A 28 3.34 -3.31 0.72
C LEU A 28 2.29 -3.39 1.82
N ILE A 29 1.24 -2.57 1.75
CA ILE A 29 0.17 -2.50 2.73
C ILE A 29 -1.17 -2.67 1.97
N ALA A 30 -1.26 -3.81 1.31
CA ALA A 30 -2.36 -4.18 0.43
C ALA A 30 -2.69 -5.68 0.54
N ILE A 31 -3.95 -6.02 0.28
CA ILE A 31 -4.40 -7.39 -0.01
C ILE A 31 -4.49 -7.52 -1.52
N TRP A 32 -3.63 -8.34 -2.10
CA TRP A 32 -3.65 -8.69 -3.52
C TRP A 32 -4.57 -9.89 -3.75
N GLU A 33 -5.54 -9.75 -4.67
CA GLU A 33 -6.43 -10.85 -5.01
C GLU A 33 -5.74 -11.83 -5.98
N PRO A 34 -6.13 -13.12 -6.03
CA PRO A 34 -5.53 -14.09 -6.94
C PRO A 34 -5.50 -13.64 -8.42
N LYS A 35 -6.53 -12.89 -8.85
CA LYS A 35 -6.61 -12.33 -10.21
C LYS A 35 -5.52 -11.29 -10.51
N ALA A 36 -4.84 -10.75 -9.50
CA ALA A 36 -3.76 -9.80 -9.69
C ALA A 36 -2.50 -10.44 -10.27
N TYR A 37 -2.29 -11.75 -10.05
CA TYR A 37 -1.08 -12.43 -10.51
C TYR A 37 -0.84 -12.31 -12.03
N PRO A 38 -1.80 -12.66 -12.91
CA PRO A 38 -1.61 -12.47 -14.36
C PRO A 38 -1.46 -11.00 -14.75
N ILE A 39 -2.08 -10.07 -14.01
CA ILE A 39 -1.93 -8.61 -14.24
C ILE A 39 -0.51 -8.16 -13.91
N LEU A 40 0.02 -8.55 -12.75
CA LEU A 40 1.41 -8.27 -12.34
C LEU A 40 2.39 -8.79 -13.40
N PHE A 41 2.17 -10.02 -13.89
CA PHE A 41 3.00 -10.60 -14.95
C PHE A 41 2.91 -9.80 -16.27
N GLN A 42 1.71 -9.40 -16.68
CA GLN A 42 1.52 -8.56 -17.86
C GLN A 42 2.28 -7.23 -17.76
N PHE A 43 2.28 -6.58 -16.60
CA PHE A 43 3.07 -5.37 -16.37
C PHE A 43 4.57 -5.64 -16.45
N LEU A 44 5.04 -6.74 -15.87
CA LEU A 44 6.45 -7.15 -15.95
C LEU A 44 6.90 -7.33 -17.40
N THR A 45 6.09 -7.96 -18.26
CA THR A 45 6.42 -8.13 -19.69
C THR A 45 6.54 -6.82 -20.47
N GLN A 46 5.92 -5.74 -19.97
CA GLN A 46 6.01 -4.40 -20.56
C GLN A 46 7.17 -3.57 -19.95
N GLY A 47 8.00 -4.18 -19.09
CA GLY A 47 9.10 -3.51 -18.41
C GLY A 47 8.71 -2.77 -17.12
N TYR A 48 7.48 -2.95 -16.62
CA TYR A 48 7.05 -2.39 -15.34
C TYR A 48 7.29 -3.38 -14.21
N SER A 49 8.36 -3.18 -13.45
CA SER A 49 8.68 -3.96 -12.24
C SER A 49 8.09 -3.41 -10.95
N CYS A 50 7.66 -2.14 -10.95
CA CYS A 50 7.18 -1.48 -9.73
C CYS A 50 5.70 -1.85 -9.44
N PRO A 51 5.39 -2.56 -8.34
CA PRO A 51 4.02 -2.97 -8.03
C PRO A 51 3.08 -1.78 -7.76
N ARG A 52 3.61 -0.64 -7.33
CA ARG A 52 2.84 0.61 -7.22
C ARG A 52 2.26 1.05 -8.57
N LYS A 53 3.01 0.89 -9.66
CA LYS A 53 2.51 1.21 -11.01
C LYS A 53 1.38 0.28 -11.42
N VAL A 54 1.40 -0.98 -10.97
CA VAL A 54 0.29 -1.92 -11.21
C VAL A 54 -0.96 -1.47 -10.47
N LEU A 55 -0.86 -1.05 -9.21
CA LEU A 55 -1.99 -0.53 -8.44
C LEU A 55 -2.59 0.75 -9.06
N ILE A 56 -1.75 1.70 -9.47
CA ILE A 56 -2.19 2.96 -10.10
C ILE A 56 -2.98 2.69 -11.39
N ASN A 57 -2.59 1.67 -12.14
CA ASN A 57 -3.15 1.36 -13.47
C ASN A 57 -4.12 0.16 -13.46
N SER A 58 -4.65 -0.21 -12.29
CA SER A 58 -5.61 -1.31 -12.13
C SER A 58 -6.86 -0.85 -11.39
N ALA A 59 -7.96 -1.58 -11.54
CA ALA A 59 -9.13 -1.39 -10.70
C ALA A 59 -8.82 -1.91 -9.28
N ILE A 60 -8.58 -0.99 -8.34
CA ILE A 60 -8.30 -1.30 -6.93
C ILE A 60 -9.41 -0.76 -6.02
N GLU A 61 -9.46 -1.29 -4.80
CA GLU A 61 -10.13 -0.69 -3.66
C GLU A 61 -9.10 0.15 -2.89
N LEU A 62 -9.24 1.48 -2.93
CA LEU A 62 -8.29 2.39 -2.28
C LEU A 62 -8.86 2.86 -0.95
N LEU A 63 -8.13 2.57 0.13
CA LEU A 63 -8.55 2.89 1.49
C LEU A 63 -7.80 4.12 2.01
N GLU A 64 -8.54 5.05 2.61
CA GLU A 64 -7.96 6.14 3.39
C GLU A 64 -7.53 5.64 4.78
N VAL A 65 -6.56 6.31 5.38
CA VAL A 65 -6.04 5.99 6.72
C VAL A 65 -6.62 6.97 7.72
N ALA A 66 -7.08 6.48 8.87
CA ALA A 66 -7.63 7.35 9.92
C ALA A 66 -6.56 8.22 10.61
N ASP A 67 -5.37 7.66 10.81
CA ASP A 67 -4.19 8.37 11.33
C ASP A 67 -3.02 8.18 10.38
N GLU A 68 -2.59 9.27 9.75
CA GLU A 68 -1.46 9.31 8.81
C GLU A 68 -0.17 8.77 9.42
N LYS A 69 -0.01 8.85 10.76
CA LYS A 69 1.15 8.31 11.46
C LYS A 69 1.25 6.78 11.38
N THR A 70 0.15 6.10 11.06
CA THR A 70 0.09 4.63 10.96
C THR A 70 0.92 4.09 9.80
N LEU A 71 1.16 4.89 8.75
CA LEU A 71 1.85 4.45 7.53
C LEU A 71 3.21 5.12 7.32
N ILE A 72 3.85 5.61 8.38
CA ILE A 72 5.16 6.25 8.23
C ILE A 72 6.19 5.19 7.84
N ASN A 73 6.87 5.45 6.72
CA ASN A 73 7.99 4.63 6.26
C ASN A 73 9.30 5.11 6.92
N VAL A 74 10.13 4.18 7.37
CA VAL A 74 11.41 4.43 8.03
C VAL A 74 12.49 3.70 7.23
N ASN A 75 13.18 4.44 6.36
CA ASN A 75 14.25 3.87 5.55
C ASN A 75 15.63 4.27 6.07
N GLU A 76 15.74 5.48 6.64
CA GLU A 76 17.00 6.03 7.13
C GLU A 76 16.99 6.24 8.65
N LYS A 77 18.19 6.33 9.24
CA LYS A 77 18.34 6.62 10.69
C LYS A 77 17.62 7.91 11.11
N ALA A 78 17.66 8.93 10.25
CA ALA A 78 16.97 10.19 10.51
C ALA A 78 15.45 10.04 10.57
N ASP A 79 14.85 9.06 9.87
CA ASP A 79 13.42 8.79 9.96
C ASP A 79 13.06 8.17 11.31
N LEU A 80 13.93 7.28 11.82
CA LEU A 80 13.77 6.68 13.14
C LEU A 80 13.84 7.75 14.25
N ASP A 81 14.78 8.69 14.15
CA ASP A 81 14.90 9.78 15.13
C ASP A 81 13.62 10.63 15.20
N LYS A 82 12.98 10.92 14.06
CA LYS A 82 11.71 11.69 13.99
C LYS A 82 10.54 10.96 14.66
N ILE A 83 10.54 9.63 14.65
CA ILE A 83 9.41 8.81 15.13
C ILE A 83 9.69 8.25 16.53
N SER A 84 10.95 8.28 16.99
CA SER A 84 11.38 7.77 18.30
C SER A 84 10.59 8.32 19.50
N GLY A 85 10.13 9.58 19.41
CA GLY A 85 9.24 10.18 20.41
C GLY A 85 7.84 9.56 20.40
N HIS A 86 7.27 9.35 19.21
CA HIS A 86 5.94 8.76 19.02
C HIS A 86 5.88 7.27 19.41
N LEU A 87 7.00 6.53 19.31
CA LEU A 87 7.06 5.12 19.71
C LEU A 87 6.96 4.92 21.22
N LYS A 88 7.25 5.94 22.04
CA LYS A 88 7.14 5.84 23.50
C LYS A 88 5.71 5.99 24.01
N ASP A 89 4.83 6.53 23.17
CA ASP A 89 3.42 6.80 23.48
C ASP A 89 2.47 5.69 22.97
N LEU A 90 3.02 4.66 22.31
CA LEU A 90 2.32 3.45 21.84
C LEU A 90 2.45 2.31 22.86
#